data_AF-A0A1M5RMG0-F1
#
_entry.id   AF-A0A1M5RMG0-F1
#
_cell.length_a   1.000
_cell.length_b   1.000
_cell.length_c   1.000
_cell.angle_alpha   90.00
_cell.angle_beta   90.00
_cell.angle_gamma   90.00
#
_symmetry.space_group_name_H-M   'P 1'
#
loop_
_entity.id
_entity.type
_entity.pdbx_description
1 polymer ?
#
loop_
_entity_poly.entity_id
_entity_poly.type
_entity_poly.pdbx_seq_one_letter_code
_entity_poly.pdbx_strand_id
1 'polypeptide(L)'
;MFNKLNFTFNKTLMFLMPLMYLTTIFNNKIALFLFILIVSLIKSKIKPFINNYVLTHSKNNKAYNMSFVSFIYNIMNVIFMVSLSRIIYFFGFKVGMIGITILTFLLLIYLYEKSSTSYKMELMKESE
;
A
#
# COMPACT_ATOMS: atom_id res chain seq x y z
N MET A 1 5.69 -17.86 16.58
CA MET A 1 5.68 -16.86 17.67
C MET A 1 5.58 -15.40 17.15
N PHE A 2 5.03 -15.15 15.95
CA PHE A 2 4.78 -13.78 15.43
C PHE A 2 3.28 -13.40 15.36
N ASN A 3 2.38 -14.33 15.73
CA ASN A 3 0.93 -14.13 15.67
C ASN A 3 0.35 -13.19 16.74
N LYS A 4 1.19 -12.55 17.56
CA LYS A 4 0.77 -11.74 18.71
C LYS A 4 1.50 -10.40 18.83
N LEU A 5 1.95 -9.85 17.71
CA LEU A 5 2.24 -8.41 17.67
C LEU A 5 0.88 -7.70 17.55
N ASN A 6 0.34 -7.26 18.68
CA ASN A 6 -0.77 -6.30 18.73
C ASN A 6 -0.22 -4.93 18.29
N PHE A 7 0.11 -4.81 17.00
CA PHE A 7 0.55 -3.56 16.42
C PHE A 7 -0.68 -2.79 15.95
N THR A 8 -1.03 -1.75 16.68
CA THR A 8 -2.19 -0.90 16.41
C THR A 8 -1.80 0.17 15.40
N PHE A 9 -2.55 0.26 14.30
CA PHE A 9 -2.27 1.15 13.18
C PHE A 9 -2.93 2.50 13.42
N ASN A 10 -2.14 3.52 13.78
CA ASN A 10 -2.63 4.86 14.09
C ASN A 10 -2.37 5.87 12.95
N LYS A 11 -2.92 7.09 13.08
CA LYS A 11 -2.79 8.17 12.09
C LYS A 11 -1.33 8.47 11.74
N THR A 12 -0.46 8.51 12.75
CA THR A 12 0.96 8.82 12.58
C THR A 12 1.67 7.75 11.75
N LEU A 13 1.41 6.48 12.04
CA LEU A 13 1.93 5.36 11.26
C LEU A 13 1.43 5.37 9.82
N MET A 14 0.17 5.73 9.58
CA MET A 14 -0.40 5.86 8.24
C MET A 14 0.39 6.86 7.40
N PHE A 15 0.72 8.04 7.94
CA PHE A 15 1.48 9.06 7.22
C PHE A 15 3.00 8.85 7.24
N LEU A 16 3.55 8.06 8.16
CA LEU A 16 4.97 7.68 8.13
C LEU A 16 5.25 6.55 7.13
N MET A 17 4.26 5.74 6.79
CA MET A 17 4.39 4.58 5.90
C MET A 17 5.02 4.91 4.53
N PRO A 18 4.69 6.02 3.85
CA PRO A 18 5.35 6.40 2.60
C PRO A 18 6.84 6.69 2.74
N LEU A 19 7.32 7.16 3.91
CA LEU A 19 8.74 7.47 4.11
C LEU A 19 9.61 6.22 4.00
N MET A 20 9.04 5.03 4.17
CA MET A 20 9.76 3.80 3.93
C MET A 20 10.26 3.67 2.49
N TYR A 21 9.60 4.26 1.49
CA TYR A 21 10.12 4.25 0.11
C TYR A 21 11.46 4.97 0.00
N LEU A 22 11.71 6.00 0.83
CA LEU A 22 12.99 6.69 0.89
C LEU A 22 14.12 5.82 1.45
N THR A 23 13.79 4.78 2.24
CA THR A 23 14.81 3.85 2.76
C THR A 23 15.54 3.11 1.64
N THR A 24 14.87 2.90 0.50
CA THR A 24 15.45 2.27 -0.69
C THR A 24 16.48 3.14 -1.41
N ILE A 25 16.50 4.45 -1.13
CA ILE A 25 17.49 5.39 -1.67
C ILE A 25 18.85 5.20 -0.98
N PHE A 26 18.84 4.80 0.29
CA PHE A 26 20.06 4.51 1.02
C PHE A 26 20.56 3.13 0.62
N ASN A 27 21.84 3.04 0.25
CA ASN A 27 22.49 1.79 -0.13
C ASN A 27 22.82 0.93 1.11
N ASN A 28 21.84 0.76 2.00
CA ASN A 28 21.92 0.04 3.25
C ASN A 28 21.08 -1.24 3.14
N LYS A 29 21.76 -2.39 3.11
CA LYS A 29 21.16 -3.72 2.96
C LYS A 29 20.07 -4.02 3.99
N ILE A 30 20.20 -3.48 5.21
CA ILE A 30 19.25 -3.67 6.31
C ILE A 30 17.94 -2.92 6.03
N ALA A 31 18.04 -1.68 5.52
CA ALA A 31 16.90 -0.84 5.20
C ALA A 31 16.09 -1.41 4.02
N LEU A 32 16.77 -1.95 3.01
CA LEU A 32 16.15 -2.68 1.91
C LEU A 32 15.40 -3.93 2.38
N PHE A 33 15.99 -4.69 3.30
CA PHE A 33 15.36 -5.89 3.87
C PHE A 33 14.09 -5.56 4.64
N LEU A 34 14.11 -4.52 5.49
CA LEU A 34 12.94 -4.03 6.20
C LEU A 34 11.84 -3.54 5.25
N PHE A 35 12.21 -2.84 4.18
CA PHE A 35 11.27 -2.42 3.14
C PHE A 35 10.57 -3.62 2.48
N ILE A 36 11.33 -4.65 2.08
CA ILE A 36 10.78 -5.86 1.48
C ILE A 36 9.83 -6.58 2.45
N LEU A 37 10.20 -6.68 3.72
CA LEU A 37 9.37 -7.28 4.77
C LEU A 37 8.02 -6.58 4.90
N ILE A 38 8.03 -5.25 4.99
CA ILE A 38 6.79 -4.48 5.19
C ILE A 38 5.90 -4.53 3.94
N VAL A 39 6.47 -4.39 2.74
CA VAL A 39 5.71 -4.55 1.48
C VAL A 39 5.07 -5.94 1.39
N SER A 40 5.81 -6.98 1.80
CA SER A 40 5.29 -8.35 1.83
C SER A 40 4.12 -8.50 2.82
N LEU A 41 4.24 -7.93 4.02
CA LEU A 41 3.19 -7.93 5.04
C LEU A 41 1.93 -7.22 4.53
N ILE A 42 2.06 -6.03 3.94
CA ILE A 42 0.93 -5.28 3.37
C ILE A 42 0.25 -6.11 2.27
N LYS A 43 1.03 -6.65 1.33
CA LYS A 43 0.51 -7.46 0.22
C LYS A 43 -0.24 -8.70 0.72
N SER A 44 0.27 -9.34 1.77
CA SER A 44 -0.36 -10.50 2.40
C SER A 44 -1.69 -10.20 3.08
N LYS A 45 -1.96 -8.95 3.46
CA LYS A 45 -3.20 -8.53 4.13
C LYS A 45 -4.22 -7.91 3.17
N ILE A 46 -3.78 -7.06 2.24
CA ILE A 46 -4.67 -6.35 1.30
C ILE A 46 -5.29 -7.31 0.28
N LYS A 47 -4.49 -8.22 -0.31
CA LYS A 47 -4.99 -9.11 -1.36
C LYS A 47 -6.10 -10.04 -0.85
N PRO A 48 -6.00 -10.71 0.32
CA PRO A 48 -7.09 -11.51 0.87
C PRO A 48 -8.32 -10.68 1.24
N PHE A 49 -8.14 -9.46 1.76
CA PHE A 49 -9.26 -8.58 2.11
C PHE A 49 -10.13 -8.25 0.88
N ILE A 50 -9.50 -7.83 -0.22
CA ILE A 50 -10.23 -7.43 -1.44
C ILE A 50 -10.87 -8.66 -2.12
N ASN A 51 -10.16 -9.78 -2.13
CA ASN A 51 -10.68 -11.06 -2.58
C ASN A 51 -11.94 -11.47 -1.78
N ASN A 52 -11.91 -11.36 -0.46
CA ASN A 52 -13.07 -11.66 0.39
C ASN A 52 -14.22 -10.68 0.17
N TYR A 53 -13.94 -9.39 -0.01
CA TYR A 53 -14.95 -8.38 -0.32
C TYR A 53 -15.70 -8.72 -1.63
N VAL A 54 -14.96 -9.07 -2.68
CA VAL A 54 -15.54 -9.45 -3.99
C VAL A 54 -16.37 -10.73 -3.87
N LEU A 55 -15.90 -11.73 -3.11
CA LEU A 55 -16.59 -13.00 -2.91
C LEU A 55 -17.88 -12.88 -2.07
N THR A 56 -17.91 -11.92 -1.13
CA THR A 56 -19.08 -11.65 -0.28
C THR A 56 -20.14 -10.81 -0.98
N HIS A 57 -19.74 -9.89 -1.87
CA HIS A 57 -20.66 -8.97 -2.56
C HIS A 57 -21.06 -9.44 -3.97
N SER A 58 -20.37 -10.43 -4.55
CA SER A 58 -20.78 -11.05 -5.81
C SER A 58 -21.88 -12.07 -5.59
N LYS A 59 -23.11 -11.75 -6.04
CA LYS A 59 -24.26 -12.66 -5.97
C LYS A 59 -24.14 -13.85 -6.94
N ASN A 60 -23.66 -13.62 -8.17
CA ASN A 60 -23.49 -14.65 -9.21
C ASN A 60 -22.06 -14.63 -9.78
N ASN A 61 -21.64 -15.76 -10.39
CA ASN A 61 -20.37 -15.89 -11.12
C ASN A 61 -19.12 -15.45 -10.34
N LYS A 62 -19.01 -15.86 -9.07
CA LYS A 62 -17.89 -15.51 -8.17
C LYS A 62 -16.51 -15.79 -8.77
N ALA A 63 -16.35 -16.92 -9.47
CA ALA A 63 -15.09 -17.28 -10.13
C ALA A 63 -14.70 -16.29 -11.24
N TYR A 64 -15.67 -15.86 -12.05
CA TYR A 64 -15.46 -14.86 -13.11
C TYR A 64 -15.08 -13.50 -12.51
N ASN A 65 -15.79 -13.05 -11.48
CA ASN A 65 -15.51 -11.77 -10.83
C ASN A 65 -14.13 -11.76 -10.16
N MET A 66 -13.72 -12.87 -9.56
CA MET A 66 -12.36 -13.04 -9.05
C MET A 66 -11.29 -12.97 -10.15
N SER A 67 -11.53 -13.65 -11.28
CA SER A 67 -10.64 -13.62 -12.44
C SER A 67 -10.52 -12.20 -13.00
N PHE A 68 -11.63 -11.48 -13.09
CA PHE A 68 -11.68 -10.11 -13.59
C PHE A 68 -10.94 -9.13 -12.66
N VAL A 69 -11.12 -9.25 -11.35
CA VAL A 69 -10.38 -8.46 -10.36
C VAL A 69 -8.88 -8.75 -10.43
N SER A 70 -8.49 -10.02 -10.56
CA SER A 70 -7.09 -10.39 -10.76
C SER A 70 -6.52 -9.80 -12.06
N PHE A 71 -7.31 -9.76 -13.13
CA PHE A 71 -6.93 -9.16 -14.40
C PHE A 71 -6.70 -7.65 -14.26
N ILE A 72 -7.61 -6.93 -13.59
CA ILE A 72 -7.46 -5.49 -13.30
C ILE A 72 -6.18 -5.25 -12.48
N TYR A 73 -5.91 -6.04 -11.43
CA TYR A 73 -4.69 -5.89 -10.65
C TYR A 73 -3.43 -6.07 -11.49
N ASN A 74 -3.43 -7.06 -12.39
CA ASN A 74 -2.29 -7.30 -13.27
C ASN A 74 -2.09 -6.14 -14.26
N ILE A 75 -3.16 -5.62 -14.87
CA ILE A 75 -3.07 -4.43 -15.73
C ILE A 75 -2.53 -3.23 -14.96
N MET A 76 -3.08 -2.95 -13.78
CA MET A 76 -2.63 -1.83 -12.94
C MET A 76 -1.16 -1.97 -12.56
N ASN A 77 -0.72 -3.17 -12.19
CA ASN A 77 0.70 -3.43 -11.89
C ASN A 77 1.60 -3.22 -13.12
N VAL A 78 1.19 -3.68 -14.30
CA VAL A 78 1.95 -3.48 -15.53
C VAL A 78 2.07 -2.00 -15.88
N ILE A 79 0.95 -1.25 -15.86
CA ILE A 79 0.94 0.20 -16.12
C ILE A 79 1.84 0.91 -15.10
N PHE A 80 1.73 0.54 -13.82
CA PHE A 80 2.54 1.14 -12.76
C PHE A 80 4.04 0.84 -12.95
N MET A 81 4.41 -0.41 -13.25
CA MET A 81 5.80 -0.79 -13.50
C MET A 81 6.39 -0.10 -14.72
N VAL A 82 5.64 -0.02 -15.83
CA VAL A 82 6.10 0.64 -17.06
C VAL A 82 6.25 2.16 -16.85
N SER A 83 5.31 2.77 -16.14
CA SER A 83 5.37 4.21 -15.84
C SER A 83 6.54 4.52 -14.91
N LEU A 84 6.71 3.70 -13.86
CA LEU A 84 7.80 3.84 -12.91
C LEU A 84 9.16 3.59 -13.56
N SER A 85 9.30 2.56 -14.41
CA SER A 85 10.55 2.27 -15.10
C SER A 85 10.95 3.41 -16.03
N ARG A 86 10.00 4.02 -16.73
CA ARG A 86 10.25 5.23 -17.53
C ARG A 86 10.71 6.39 -16.65
N ILE A 87 10.04 6.67 -15.54
CA ILE A 87 10.45 7.74 -14.61
C ILE A 87 11.87 7.48 -14.08
N ILE A 88 12.19 6.26 -13.68
CA ILE A 88 13.52 5.88 -13.21
C ILE A 88 14.57 6.02 -14.32
N TYR A 89 14.22 5.64 -15.55
CA TYR A 89 15.12 5.76 -16.71
C TYR A 89 15.44 7.22 -17.04
N PHE A 90 14.45 8.11 -17.03
CA PHE A 90 14.63 9.52 -17.40
C PHE A 90 15.18 10.39 -16.27
N PHE A 91 14.71 10.20 -15.03
CA PHE A 91 15.02 11.08 -13.90
C PHE A 91 15.96 10.44 -12.87
N GLY A 92 16.28 9.16 -13.03
CA GLY A 92 17.09 8.40 -12.09
C GLY A 92 16.28 7.81 -10.93
N PHE A 93 16.83 6.73 -10.35
CA PHE A 93 16.18 5.96 -9.29
C PHE A 93 15.80 6.80 -8.07
N LYS A 94 16.68 7.70 -7.62
CA LYS A 94 16.43 8.56 -6.44
C LYS A 94 15.19 9.43 -6.64
N VAL A 95 15.06 10.06 -7.81
CA VAL A 95 13.93 10.94 -8.13
C VAL A 95 12.64 10.13 -8.25
N GLY A 96 12.69 8.95 -8.87
CA GLY A 96 11.54 8.05 -8.95
C GLY A 96 10.99 7.64 -7.57
N MET A 97 11.88 7.30 -6.63
CA MET A 97 11.48 6.92 -5.27
C MET A 97 10.94 8.10 -4.45
N ILE A 98 11.50 9.31 -4.62
CA ILE A 98 10.95 10.54 -4.02
C ILE A 98 9.54 10.81 -4.59
N GLY A 99 9.38 10.70 -5.91
CA GLY A 99 8.09 10.88 -6.60
C GLY A 99 7.03 9.94 -6.07
N ILE A 100 7.33 8.63 -5.96
CA ILE A 100 6.41 7.65 -5.36
C ILE A 100 6.05 7.99 -3.92
N THR A 101 7.03 8.43 -3.13
CA THR A 101 6.81 8.84 -1.74
C THR A 101 5.76 9.95 -1.67
N ILE A 102 5.93 11.01 -2.46
CA ILE A 102 5.03 12.16 -2.50
C ILE A 102 3.63 11.74 -2.99
N LEU A 103 3.56 10.97 -4.07
CA LEU A 103 2.30 10.52 -4.65
C LEU A 103 1.49 9.66 -3.67
N THR A 104 2.18 8.78 -2.94
CA THR A 104 1.55 7.96 -1.89
C THR A 104 1.07 8.83 -0.72
N PHE A 105 1.84 9.85 -0.34
CA PHE A 105 1.43 10.82 0.68
C PHE A 105 0.14 11.54 0.29
N LEU A 106 0.08 12.08 -0.93
CA LEU A 106 -1.08 12.78 -1.46
C LEU A 106 -2.31 11.86 -1.52
N LEU A 107 -2.13 10.60 -1.94
CA LEU A 107 -3.19 9.61 -1.97
C LEU A 107 -3.74 9.32 -0.58
N LEU A 108 -2.87 9.15 0.42
CA LEU A 108 -3.29 8.89 1.80
C LEU A 108 -4.00 10.10 2.42
N ILE A 109 -3.55 11.32 2.15
CA ILE A 109 -4.25 12.54 2.57
C ILE A 109 -5.65 12.57 1.94
N TYR A 110 -5.75 12.34 0.63
CA TYR A 110 -7.03 12.34 -0.08
C TYR A 110 -8.00 11.30 0.50
N LEU A 111 -7.53 10.07 0.71
CA LEU A 111 -8.34 8.99 1.29
C LEU A 111 -8.75 9.30 2.73
N TYR A 112 -7.84 9.85 3.54
CA TYR A 112 -8.15 10.28 4.90
C TYR A 112 -9.23 11.36 4.89
N GLU A 113 -9.11 12.40 4.07
CA GLU A 113 -10.11 13.47 4.00
C GLU A 113 -11.50 12.95 3.61
N LYS A 114 -11.56 12.01 2.66
CA LYS A 114 -12.79 11.38 2.18
C LYS A 114 -13.34 10.27 3.08
N SER A 115 -12.58 9.82 4.08
CA SER A 115 -13.00 8.75 4.99
C SER A 115 -14.09 9.20 5.98
N SER A 116 -14.82 8.23 6.53
CA SER A 116 -15.89 8.47 7.51
C SER A 116 -15.34 9.04 8.83
N THR A 117 -16.19 9.78 9.55
CA THR A 117 -15.87 10.31 10.89
C THR A 117 -15.51 9.20 11.87
N SER A 118 -16.18 8.05 11.82
CA SER A 118 -15.87 6.88 12.65
C SER A 118 -14.44 6.37 12.40
N TYR A 119 -14.01 6.27 11.14
CA TYR A 119 -12.64 5.85 10.80
C TYR A 119 -11.59 6.86 11.28
N LYS A 120 -11.87 8.17 11.14
CA LYS A 120 -11.00 9.22 11.67
C LYS A 120 -10.89 9.15 13.21
N MET A 121 -11.99 8.85 13.90
CA MET A 121 -12.00 8.69 15.35
C MET A 121 -11.25 7.44 15.81
N GLU A 122 -11.38 6.31 15.11
CA GLU A 122 -10.58 5.10 15.39
C GLU A 122 -9.08 5.39 15.31
N LEU A 123 -8.65 6.14 14.29
CA LEU A 123 -7.24 6.54 14.13
C LEU A 123 -6.76 7.57 15.17
N MET A 124 -7.66 8.26 15.88
CA MET A 124 -7.37 9.29 16.89
C MET A 124 -7.43 8.76 18.33
N LYS A 125 -8.36 7.84 18.63
CA LYS A 125 -8.53 7.23 19.97
C LYS A 125 -7.30 6.48 20.48
N GLU A 126 -6.39 6.11 19.58
CA GLU A 126 -5.19 5.33 19.91
C GLU A 126 -3.90 6.18 19.87
N SER A 127 -4.03 7.52 19.82
CA SER A 127 -2.91 8.47 19.91
C SER A 127 -2.81 9.22 21.24
N GLU A 128 -3.75 8.96 22.16
CA GLU A 128 -3.67 9.28 23.60
C GLU A 128 -3.06 8.10 24.35
#